data_AF-A0A418CQD3-F1
#
_entry.id   AF-A0A418CQD3-F1
#
_cell.length_a   1.000
_cell.length_b   1.000
_cell.length_c   1.000
_cell.angle_alpha   90.00
_cell.angle_beta   90.00
_cell.angle_gamma   90.00
#
_symmetry.space_group_name_H-M   'P 1'
#
loop_
_entity.id
_entity.type
_entity.pdbx_description
1 polymer ?
#
loop_
_entity_poly.entity_id
_entity_poly.type
_entity_poly.pdbx_seq_one_letter_code
_entity_poly.pdbx_strand_id
1 'polypeptide(L)'
;TSATESTPLTTPSPPKLSSLWTNVPVVATLVIYVVLKLVLEILITSATGIVDWYFHWSSTSAGIFLAFLGLLMFPANVLVGYLSYRYVDGELILYSEVVLVVGIVGIICYSASYSAIQYVFGAVLIYVSTNVLEGVNMSLLSKTIPKAFARGTFNSGLLATEAGTLGRTLGNGAVTLAGIHGIEFLLNDTFIPMAAITLATIAYTIRVYPHLIHSSYEG
;
A
#
# COMPACT_ATOMS: atom_id res chain seq x y z
N THR A 1 -48.73 22.65 36.54
CA THR A 1 -47.94 21.41 36.55
C THR A 1 -47.88 20.88 35.13
N SER A 2 -46.81 21.17 34.40
CA SER A 2 -46.57 20.60 33.06
C SER A 2 -45.19 19.95 33.11
N ALA A 3 -45.17 18.63 33.20
CA ALA A 3 -43.95 17.83 33.21
C ALA A 3 -43.44 17.73 31.77
N THR A 4 -42.21 18.22 31.56
CA THR A 4 -41.43 18.01 30.35
C THR A 4 -41.08 16.53 30.22
N GLU A 5 -41.60 15.90 29.16
CA GLU A 5 -41.33 14.53 28.77
C GLU A 5 -39.87 14.43 28.29
N SER A 6 -38.98 13.94 29.15
CA SER A 6 -37.59 13.64 28.80
C SER A 6 -37.55 12.37 27.95
N THR A 7 -37.57 12.51 26.63
CA THR A 7 -37.30 11.42 25.70
C THR A 7 -35.90 10.87 26.00
N PRO A 8 -35.74 9.57 26.33
CA PRO A 8 -34.41 9.01 26.55
C PRO A 8 -33.65 9.04 25.22
N LEU A 9 -32.50 9.71 25.20
CA LEU A 9 -31.50 9.54 24.14
C LEU A 9 -31.08 8.06 24.17
N THR A 10 -31.69 7.26 23.31
CA THR A 10 -31.24 5.89 23.04
C THR A 10 -29.86 6.01 22.43
N THR A 11 -28.82 5.80 23.23
CA THR A 11 -27.47 5.66 22.74
C THR A 11 -27.45 4.45 21.80
N PRO A 12 -27.15 4.62 20.49
CA PRO A 12 -27.07 3.49 19.60
C PRO A 12 -26.00 2.54 20.13
N SER A 13 -26.31 1.26 20.17
CA SER A 13 -25.37 0.22 20.57
C SER A 13 -24.10 0.34 19.73
N PRO A 14 -22.91 0.12 20.33
CA PRO A 14 -21.66 0.23 19.58
C PRO A 14 -21.71 -0.73 18.38
N PRO A 15 -21.40 -0.24 17.17
CA PRO A 15 -21.53 -1.05 15.97
C PRO A 15 -20.58 -2.25 16.06
N LYS A 16 -21.06 -3.44 15.66
CA LYS A 16 -20.26 -4.68 15.71
C LYS A 16 -19.14 -4.62 14.68
N LEU A 17 -17.92 -4.99 15.08
CA LEU A 17 -16.75 -4.99 14.19
C LEU A 17 -16.97 -5.84 12.92
N SER A 18 -17.77 -6.90 13.01
CA SER A 18 -18.17 -7.74 11.88
C SER A 18 -18.84 -6.98 10.74
N SER A 19 -19.47 -5.83 11.02
CA SER A 19 -20.10 -4.99 10.00
C SER A 19 -19.09 -4.29 9.08
N LEU A 20 -17.85 -4.06 9.54
CA LEU A 20 -16.78 -3.53 8.68
C LEU A 20 -16.39 -4.53 7.59
N TRP A 21 -16.38 -5.82 7.92
CA TRP A 21 -16.06 -6.90 6.99
C TRP A 21 -17.15 -7.15 5.94
N THR A 22 -18.35 -6.61 6.17
CA THR A 22 -19.44 -6.61 5.18
C THR A 22 -19.30 -5.46 4.17
N ASN A 23 -18.54 -4.42 4.51
CA ASN A 23 -18.33 -3.26 3.64
C ASN A 23 -17.21 -3.57 2.64
N VAL A 24 -17.61 -3.92 1.40
CA VAL A 24 -16.69 -4.34 0.33
C VAL A 24 -15.59 -3.30 0.07
N PRO A 25 -15.87 -1.99 -0.08
CA PRO A 25 -14.84 -0.95 -0.21
C PRO A 25 -13.82 -0.91 0.94
N VAL A 26 -14.27 -1.04 2.20
CA VAL A 26 -13.37 -1.03 3.37
C VAL A 26 -12.47 -2.25 3.35
N VAL A 27 -13.01 -3.44 3.11
CA VAL A 27 -12.20 -4.67 3.02
C VAL A 27 -11.22 -4.59 1.86
N ALA A 28 -11.68 -4.10 0.70
CA ALA A 28 -10.83 -3.98 -0.47
C ALA A 28 -9.65 -3.02 -0.24
N THR A 29 -9.93 -1.82 0.27
CA THR A 29 -8.89 -0.83 0.60
C THR A 29 -7.92 -1.34 1.66
N LEU A 30 -8.37 -2.13 2.65
CA LEU A 30 -7.47 -2.75 3.62
C LEU A 30 -6.57 -3.82 3.00
N VAL A 31 -7.12 -4.69 2.13
CA VAL A 31 -6.33 -5.73 1.44
C VAL A 31 -5.27 -5.08 0.54
N ILE A 32 -5.67 -4.08 -0.25
CA ILE A 32 -4.74 -3.31 -1.11
C ILE A 32 -3.66 -2.64 -0.26
N TYR A 33 -4.03 -2.09 0.90
CA TYR A 33 -3.08 -1.47 1.83
C TYR A 33 -2.07 -2.45 2.44
N VAL A 34 -2.49 -3.67 2.76
CA VAL A 34 -1.57 -4.72 3.23
C VAL A 34 -0.57 -5.06 2.13
N VAL A 35 -1.04 -5.27 0.91
CA VAL A 35 -0.17 -5.65 -0.23
C VAL A 35 0.80 -4.52 -0.58
N LEU A 36 0.36 -3.26 -0.66
CA LEU A 36 1.26 -2.16 -0.98
C LEU A 36 2.35 -1.99 0.10
N LYS A 37 1.99 -2.14 1.39
CA LYS A 37 2.96 -2.02 2.49
C LYS A 37 3.93 -3.18 2.51
N LEU A 38 3.45 -4.38 2.18
CA LEU A 38 4.29 -5.55 2.04
C LEU A 38 5.34 -5.34 0.94
N VAL A 39 4.95 -4.90 -0.26
CA VAL A 39 5.89 -4.66 -1.37
C VAL A 39 6.88 -3.54 -1.04
N LEU A 40 6.40 -2.43 -0.46
CA LEU A 40 7.24 -1.31 -0.05
C LEU A 40 8.27 -1.74 1.01
N GLU A 41 7.86 -2.54 2.00
CA GLU A 41 8.76 -3.05 3.03
C GLU A 41 9.82 -3.98 2.44
N ILE A 42 9.45 -4.90 1.54
CA ILE A 42 10.41 -5.76 0.85
C ILE A 42 11.47 -4.92 0.14
N LEU A 43 11.04 -3.88 -0.61
CA LEU A 43 11.96 -3.00 -1.32
C LEU A 43 12.96 -2.34 -0.36
N ILE A 44 12.48 -1.72 0.72
CA ILE A 44 13.35 -0.97 1.64
C ILE A 44 14.26 -1.91 2.42
N THR A 45 13.74 -3.01 2.94
CA THR A 45 14.48 -3.95 3.80
C THR A 45 15.54 -4.72 3.01
N SER A 46 15.27 -5.11 1.76
CA SER A 46 16.23 -5.85 0.94
C SER A 46 17.23 -4.95 0.19
N ALA A 47 16.98 -3.64 0.08
CA ALA A 47 17.72 -2.77 -0.82
C ALA A 47 19.22 -2.73 -0.58
N THR A 48 19.66 -2.61 0.67
CA THR A 48 21.09 -2.53 1.00
C THR A 48 21.83 -3.82 0.64
N GLY A 49 21.23 -4.97 0.92
CA GLY A 49 21.80 -6.27 0.57
C GLY A 49 21.89 -6.48 -0.95
N ILE A 50 20.87 -6.06 -1.69
CA ILE A 50 20.85 -6.20 -3.15
C ILE A 50 21.93 -5.31 -3.80
N VAL A 51 22.04 -4.04 -3.42
CA VAL A 51 23.02 -3.13 -4.06
C VAL A 51 24.46 -3.44 -3.69
N ASP A 52 24.71 -3.95 -2.48
CA ASP A 52 26.02 -4.43 -2.08
C ASP A 52 26.42 -5.68 -2.89
N TRP A 53 25.51 -6.64 -3.02
CA TRP A 53 25.79 -7.88 -3.76
C TRP A 53 25.94 -7.68 -5.28
N TYR A 54 24.97 -7.02 -5.92
CA TYR A 54 24.94 -6.90 -7.38
C TYR A 54 25.83 -5.79 -7.93
N PHE A 55 26.04 -4.71 -7.18
CA PHE A 55 26.72 -3.51 -7.67
C PHE A 55 27.93 -3.09 -6.84
N HIS A 56 28.26 -3.84 -5.78
CA HIS A 56 29.37 -3.54 -4.87
C HIS A 56 29.30 -2.13 -4.28
N TRP A 57 28.08 -1.66 -4.01
CA TRP A 57 27.88 -0.37 -3.39
C TRP A 57 28.28 -0.42 -1.91
N SER A 58 29.14 0.51 -1.50
CA SER A 58 29.42 0.74 -0.08
C SER A 58 28.14 1.04 0.71
N SER A 59 28.16 0.80 2.02
CA SER A 59 27.04 1.14 2.92
C SER A 59 26.67 2.62 2.87
N THR A 60 27.64 3.51 2.64
CA THR A 60 27.39 4.95 2.47
C THR A 60 26.59 5.25 1.21
N SER A 61 26.97 4.68 0.05
CA SER A 61 26.21 4.85 -1.20
C SER A 61 24.81 4.24 -1.11
N ALA A 62 24.67 3.07 -0.47
CA ALA A 62 23.37 2.45 -0.24
C ALA A 62 22.47 3.32 0.67
N GLY A 63 23.04 3.90 1.73
CA GLY A 63 22.33 4.83 2.61
C GLY A 63 21.90 6.12 1.92
N ILE A 64 22.75 6.69 1.06
CA ILE A 64 22.40 7.87 0.23
C ILE A 64 21.26 7.52 -0.72
N PHE A 65 21.30 6.35 -1.36
CA PHE A 65 20.22 5.89 -2.24
C PHE A 65 18.89 5.74 -1.49
N LEU A 66 18.88 5.11 -0.32
CA LEU A 66 17.69 5.01 0.52
C LEU A 66 17.17 6.37 0.98
N ALA A 67 18.07 7.32 1.29
CA ALA A 67 17.68 8.69 1.63
C ALA A 67 17.00 9.40 0.44
N PHE A 68 17.51 9.22 -0.78
CA PHE A 68 16.87 9.75 -1.98
C PHE A 68 15.52 9.09 -2.25
N LEU A 69 15.41 7.76 -2.11
CA LEU A 69 14.12 7.07 -2.19
C LEU A 69 13.15 7.64 -1.16
N GLY A 70 13.57 7.78 0.10
CA GLY A 70 12.76 8.38 1.17
C GLY A 70 12.28 9.80 0.85
N LEU A 71 13.14 10.61 0.23
CA LEU A 71 12.80 11.97 -0.17
C LEU A 71 11.73 12.02 -1.27
N LEU A 72 11.60 10.98 -2.10
CA LEU A 72 10.56 10.89 -3.13
C LEU A 72 9.14 10.77 -2.56
N MET A 73 8.98 10.52 -1.26
CA MET A 73 7.67 10.56 -0.60
C MET A 73 7.02 11.94 -0.73
N PHE A 74 7.79 13.02 -0.63
CA PHE A 74 7.25 14.39 -0.75
C PHE A 74 6.65 14.67 -2.13
N PRO A 75 7.38 14.50 -3.26
CA PRO A 75 6.79 14.68 -4.57
C PRO A 75 5.67 13.68 -4.86
N ALA A 76 5.74 12.43 -4.36
CA ALA A 76 4.65 11.48 -4.51
C ALA A 76 3.36 11.97 -3.83
N ASN A 77 3.45 12.51 -2.61
CA ASN A 77 2.29 13.06 -1.90
C ASN A 77 1.72 14.32 -2.56
N VAL A 78 2.57 15.19 -3.13
CA VAL A 78 2.13 16.32 -3.95
C VAL A 78 1.41 15.82 -5.21
N LEU A 79 1.93 14.76 -5.83
CA LEU A 79 1.31 14.13 -7.00
C LEU A 79 -0.08 13.57 -6.65
N VAL A 80 -0.26 12.92 -5.49
CA VAL A 80 -1.60 12.50 -5.02
C VAL A 80 -2.54 13.70 -4.94
N GLY A 81 -2.12 14.79 -4.27
CA GLY A 81 -2.95 15.98 -4.11
C GLY A 81 -3.38 16.58 -5.46
N TYR A 82 -2.49 16.59 -6.45
CA TYR A 82 -2.82 17.04 -7.80
C TYR A 82 -3.75 16.07 -8.54
N LEU A 83 -3.48 14.77 -8.49
CA LEU A 83 -4.26 13.74 -9.18
C LEU A 83 -5.68 13.61 -8.60
N SER A 84 -5.85 13.74 -7.29
CA SER A 84 -7.15 13.72 -6.62
C SER A 84 -8.07 14.88 -7.02
N TYR A 85 -7.54 15.94 -7.62
CA TYR A 85 -8.38 17.00 -8.21
C TYR A 85 -9.01 16.56 -9.54
N ARG A 86 -8.33 15.69 -10.30
CA ARG A 86 -8.73 15.33 -11.67
C ARG A 86 -9.41 13.97 -11.77
N TYR A 87 -9.04 13.03 -10.91
CA TYR A 87 -9.46 11.64 -10.96
C TYR A 87 -10.10 11.20 -9.66
N VAL A 88 -10.93 10.17 -9.78
CA VAL A 88 -11.62 9.56 -8.64
C VAL A 88 -10.70 8.57 -7.92
N ASP A 89 -10.80 8.45 -6.60
CA ASP A 89 -9.87 7.62 -5.81
C ASP A 89 -9.80 6.16 -6.33
N GLY A 90 -10.94 5.54 -6.67
CA GLY A 90 -10.98 4.20 -7.24
C GLY A 90 -10.21 4.04 -8.56
N GLU A 91 -10.19 5.05 -9.42
CA GLU A 91 -9.41 5.05 -10.67
C GLU A 91 -7.91 5.14 -10.38
N LEU A 92 -7.55 6.05 -9.48
CA LEU A 92 -6.17 6.28 -9.08
C LEU A 92 -5.56 5.07 -8.37
N ILE A 93 -6.35 4.33 -7.59
CA ILE A 93 -5.94 3.03 -7.02
C ILE A 93 -5.53 2.08 -8.14
N LEU A 94 -6.41 1.83 -9.12
CA LEU A 94 -6.13 0.89 -10.20
C LEU A 94 -4.92 1.31 -11.05
N TYR A 95 -4.80 2.60 -11.40
CA TYR A 95 -3.64 3.10 -12.15
C TYR A 95 -2.34 2.93 -11.37
N SER A 96 -2.36 3.20 -10.06
CA SER A 96 -1.17 3.07 -9.22
C SER A 96 -0.76 1.61 -9.03
N GLU A 97 -1.71 0.68 -8.95
CA GLU A 97 -1.41 -0.77 -8.93
C GLU A 97 -0.78 -1.26 -10.23
N VAL A 98 -1.26 -0.78 -11.39
CA VAL A 98 -0.66 -1.12 -12.70
C VAL A 98 0.78 -0.61 -12.77
N VAL A 99 1.01 0.64 -12.38
CA VAL A 99 2.36 1.23 -12.33
C VAL A 99 3.24 0.44 -11.35
N LEU A 100 2.70 0.04 -10.18
CA LEU A 100 3.42 -0.79 -9.22
C LEU A 100 3.89 -2.11 -9.83
N VAL A 101 3.02 -2.84 -10.54
CA VAL A 101 3.42 -4.09 -11.23
C VAL A 101 4.50 -3.84 -12.28
N VAL A 102 4.41 -2.75 -13.05
CA VAL A 102 5.47 -2.38 -14.01
C VAL A 102 6.80 -2.17 -13.30
N GLY A 103 6.80 -1.58 -12.11
CA GLY A 103 8.00 -1.40 -11.29
C GLY A 103 8.58 -2.71 -10.79
N ILE A 104 7.73 -3.60 -10.29
CA ILE A 104 8.12 -4.94 -9.85
C ILE A 104 8.70 -5.75 -11.01
N VAL A 105 8.06 -5.72 -12.18
CA VAL A 105 8.59 -6.39 -13.38
C VAL A 105 9.91 -5.76 -13.80
N GLY A 106 10.01 -4.42 -13.79
CA GLY A 106 11.23 -3.71 -14.15
C GLY A 106 12.43 -4.02 -13.25
N ILE A 107 12.20 -4.29 -11.95
CA ILE A 107 13.29 -4.57 -11.00
C ILE A 107 13.82 -6.00 -11.10
N ILE A 108 13.07 -6.96 -11.63
CA ILE A 108 13.49 -8.38 -11.67
C ILE A 108 14.75 -8.58 -12.54
N CYS A 109 15.66 -9.43 -12.08
CA CYS A 109 16.85 -9.80 -12.84
C CYS A 109 16.52 -10.90 -13.86
N TYR A 110 16.53 -10.54 -15.15
CA TYR A 110 16.21 -11.45 -16.26
C TYR A 110 17.43 -12.03 -16.97
N SER A 111 18.63 -11.52 -16.71
CA SER A 111 19.83 -11.81 -17.49
C SER A 111 21.09 -11.75 -16.63
N ALA A 112 22.17 -12.36 -17.12
CA ALA A 112 23.45 -12.39 -16.41
C ALA A 112 24.06 -10.99 -16.18
N SER A 113 23.66 -9.99 -16.97
CA SER A 113 24.10 -8.59 -16.83
C SER A 113 22.98 -7.75 -16.22
N TYR A 114 22.90 -7.74 -14.89
CA TYR A 114 21.98 -6.88 -14.15
C TYR A 114 22.59 -5.49 -13.92
N SER A 115 21.84 -4.42 -14.18
CA SER A 115 22.38 -3.05 -14.13
C SER A 115 21.82 -2.24 -12.96
N ALA A 116 22.66 -1.37 -12.39
CA ALA A 116 22.23 -0.44 -11.35
C ALA A 116 21.12 0.49 -11.82
N ILE A 117 21.13 0.89 -13.10
CA ILE A 117 20.10 1.75 -13.69
C ILE A 117 18.74 1.05 -13.68
N GLN A 118 18.70 -0.23 -14.07
CA GLN A 118 17.48 -1.04 -14.03
C GLN A 118 16.93 -1.12 -12.60
N TYR A 119 17.79 -1.46 -11.63
CA TYR A 119 17.39 -1.56 -10.24
C TYR A 119 16.87 -0.23 -9.68
N VAL A 120 17.61 0.88 -9.90
CA VAL A 120 17.22 2.21 -9.42
C VAL A 120 15.91 2.66 -10.05
N PHE A 121 15.71 2.46 -11.36
CA PHE A 121 14.48 2.83 -12.03
C PHE A 121 13.28 2.02 -11.50
N GLY A 122 13.43 0.69 -11.38
CA GLY A 122 12.41 -0.18 -10.80
C GLY A 122 12.08 0.20 -9.35
N ALA A 123 13.09 0.42 -8.52
CA ALA A 123 12.94 0.82 -7.13
C ALA A 123 12.20 2.17 -6.98
N VAL A 124 12.57 3.17 -7.77
CA VAL A 124 11.89 4.48 -7.79
C VAL A 124 10.44 4.32 -8.20
N LEU A 125 10.16 3.51 -9.22
CA LEU A 125 8.81 3.32 -9.73
C LEU A 125 7.92 2.59 -8.71
N ILE A 126 8.43 1.52 -8.06
CA ILE A 126 7.75 0.84 -6.94
C ILE A 126 7.52 1.82 -5.78
N TYR A 127 8.55 2.57 -5.38
CA TYR A 127 8.46 3.48 -4.24
C TYR A 127 7.43 4.59 -4.49
N VAL A 128 7.48 5.27 -5.63
CA VAL A 128 6.54 6.35 -5.95
C VAL A 128 5.12 5.80 -6.09
N SER A 129 4.93 4.69 -6.80
CA SER A 129 3.58 4.10 -6.99
C SER A 129 2.96 3.63 -5.68
N THR A 130 3.72 2.98 -4.79
CA THR A 130 3.22 2.59 -3.46
C THR A 130 2.85 3.79 -2.59
N ASN A 131 3.62 4.88 -2.62
CA ASN A 131 3.29 6.11 -1.90
C ASN A 131 2.04 6.80 -2.45
N VAL A 132 1.89 6.85 -3.78
CA VAL A 132 0.66 7.37 -4.42
C VAL A 132 -0.54 6.52 -4.03
N LEU A 133 -0.41 5.19 -4.13
CA LEU A 133 -1.45 4.23 -3.78
C LEU A 133 -1.84 4.35 -2.29
N GLU A 134 -0.87 4.53 -1.39
CA GLU A 134 -1.11 4.76 0.04
C GLU A 134 -1.95 6.02 0.27
N GLY A 135 -1.58 7.15 -0.35
CA GLY A 135 -2.31 8.40 -0.20
C GLY A 135 -3.76 8.32 -0.69
N VAL A 136 -3.96 7.74 -1.87
CA VAL A 136 -5.31 7.57 -2.46
C VAL A 136 -6.14 6.56 -1.66
N ASN A 137 -5.54 5.45 -1.24
CA ASN A 137 -6.22 4.44 -0.44
C ASN A 137 -6.69 5.00 0.92
N MET A 138 -5.88 5.86 1.55
CA MET A 138 -6.28 6.56 2.78
C MET A 138 -7.44 7.53 2.55
N SER A 139 -7.42 8.25 1.42
CA SER A 139 -8.54 9.12 1.00
C SER A 139 -9.83 8.31 0.88
N LEU A 140 -9.83 7.21 0.13
CA LEU A 140 -11.01 6.36 -0.06
C LEU A 140 -11.46 5.66 1.23
N LEU A 141 -10.51 5.18 2.05
CA LEU A 141 -10.82 4.55 3.34
C LEU A 141 -11.52 5.54 4.28
N SER A 142 -11.10 6.80 4.29
CA SER A 142 -11.73 7.83 5.13
C SER A 142 -13.18 8.14 4.72
N LYS A 143 -13.51 8.00 3.42
CA LYS A 143 -14.85 8.19 2.85
C LYS A 143 -15.77 6.99 3.06
N THR A 144 -15.21 5.79 3.01
CA THR A 144 -15.97 4.52 3.03
C THR A 144 -16.33 4.03 4.43
N ILE A 145 -15.65 4.52 5.47
CA ILE A 145 -15.93 4.10 6.85
C ILE A 145 -17.28 4.64 7.34
N PRO A 146 -18.15 3.79 7.92
CA PRO A 146 -19.41 4.25 8.48
C PRO A 146 -19.23 5.31 9.57
N LYS A 147 -20.09 6.34 9.57
CA LYS A 147 -20.03 7.47 10.54
C LYS A 147 -20.04 7.03 12.01
N ALA A 148 -20.64 5.88 12.32
CA ALA A 148 -20.66 5.29 13.65
C ALA A 148 -19.26 4.81 14.12
N PHE A 149 -18.40 4.37 13.20
CA PHE A 149 -17.01 3.98 13.46
C PHE A 149 -16.04 5.16 13.36
N ALA A 150 -16.30 6.11 12.46
CA ALA A 150 -15.45 7.30 12.27
C ALA A 150 -15.33 8.17 13.54
N ARG A 151 -16.32 8.14 14.43
CA ARG A 151 -16.32 8.87 15.73
C ARG A 151 -15.69 8.10 16.89
N GLY A 152 -15.35 6.82 16.70
CA GLY A 152 -14.77 5.96 17.74
C GLY A 152 -13.27 5.68 17.52
N THR A 153 -12.72 4.76 18.31
CA THR A 153 -11.31 4.34 18.24
C THR A 153 -10.97 3.62 16.93
N PHE A 154 -11.95 2.96 16.30
CA PHE A 154 -11.83 2.29 14.99
C PHE A 154 -12.09 3.25 13.81
N ASN A 155 -11.33 4.35 13.77
CA ASN A 155 -11.31 5.24 12.61
C ASN A 155 -10.42 4.68 11.47
N SER A 156 -10.41 5.36 10.33
CA SER A 156 -9.55 5.01 9.18
C SER A 156 -8.08 4.94 9.54
N GLY A 157 -7.61 5.84 10.41
CA GLY A 157 -6.22 5.89 10.86
C GLY A 157 -5.78 4.64 11.59
N LEU A 158 -6.57 4.14 12.56
CA LEU A 158 -6.23 2.93 13.29
C LEU A 158 -6.22 1.71 12.37
N LEU A 159 -7.27 1.53 11.56
CA LEU A 159 -7.38 0.38 10.65
C LEU A 159 -6.24 0.34 9.64
N ALA A 160 -5.88 1.48 9.07
CA ALA A 160 -4.75 1.56 8.16
C ALA A 160 -3.40 1.37 8.87
N THR A 161 -3.27 1.80 10.14
CA THR A 161 -2.05 1.55 10.93
C THR A 161 -1.87 0.05 11.19
N GLU A 162 -2.94 -0.65 11.59
CA GLU A 162 -2.91 -2.10 11.82
C GLU A 162 -2.63 -2.86 10.52
N ALA A 163 -3.38 -2.56 9.45
CA ALA A 163 -3.14 -3.14 8.13
C ALA A 163 -1.70 -2.88 7.64
N GLY A 164 -1.19 -1.67 7.88
CA GLY A 164 0.17 -1.32 7.52
C GLY A 164 1.22 -2.04 8.35
N THR A 165 0.98 -2.26 9.64
CA THR A 165 1.86 -3.06 10.49
C THR A 165 1.88 -4.51 10.03
N LEU A 166 0.72 -5.09 9.72
CA LEU A 166 0.63 -6.44 9.13
C LEU A 166 1.42 -6.55 7.83
N GLY A 167 1.25 -5.61 6.90
CA GLY A 167 2.00 -5.58 5.65
C GLY A 167 3.51 -5.55 5.87
N ARG A 168 4.00 -4.71 6.79
CA ARG A 168 5.43 -4.65 7.15
C ARG A 168 5.94 -5.93 7.79
N THR A 169 5.18 -6.53 8.71
CA THR A 169 5.56 -7.80 9.34
C THR A 169 5.68 -8.92 8.29
N LEU A 170 4.72 -8.99 7.36
CA LEU A 170 4.77 -9.96 6.25
C LEU A 170 5.94 -9.69 5.31
N GLY A 171 6.22 -8.42 4.98
CA GLY A 171 7.35 -8.04 4.13
C GLY A 171 8.69 -8.44 4.75
N ASN A 172 8.91 -8.14 6.02
CA ASN A 172 10.11 -8.56 6.75
C ASN A 172 10.23 -10.09 6.83
N GLY A 173 9.11 -10.79 7.05
CA GLY A 173 9.07 -12.25 6.99
C GLY A 173 9.45 -12.79 5.62
N ALA A 174 8.94 -12.20 4.53
CA ALA A 174 9.23 -12.59 3.16
C ALA A 174 10.71 -12.39 2.80
N VAL A 175 11.31 -11.25 3.14
CA VAL A 175 12.75 -11.01 2.95
C VAL A 175 13.58 -12.00 3.74
N THR A 176 13.20 -12.28 4.99
CA THR A 176 13.89 -13.26 5.85
C THR A 176 13.85 -14.66 5.24
N LEU A 177 12.68 -15.10 4.78
CA LEU A 177 12.50 -16.42 4.16
C LEU A 177 13.28 -16.54 2.84
N ALA A 178 13.22 -15.52 1.98
CA ALA A 178 13.99 -15.50 0.73
C ALA A 178 15.50 -15.47 0.99
N GLY A 179 15.93 -14.79 2.06
CA GLY A 179 17.34 -14.75 2.47
C GLY A 179 17.92 -16.10 2.89
N ILE A 180 17.07 -17.09 3.26
CA ILE A 180 17.53 -18.46 3.58
C ILE A 180 18.13 -19.15 2.35
N HIS A 181 17.64 -18.82 1.14
CA HIS A 181 18.16 -19.40 -0.11
C HIS A 181 19.48 -18.79 -0.57
N GLY A 182 19.92 -17.68 0.04
CA GLY A 182 21.13 -16.95 -0.36
C GLY A 182 20.82 -15.53 -0.86
N ILE A 183 21.82 -14.65 -0.78
CA ILE A 183 21.70 -13.24 -1.18
C ILE A 183 21.58 -13.09 -2.70
N GLU A 184 22.13 -14.04 -3.44
CA GLU A 184 22.13 -14.07 -4.90
C GLU A 184 20.71 -14.24 -5.47
N PHE A 185 19.84 -14.98 -4.78
CA PHE A 185 18.45 -15.22 -5.20
C PHE A 185 17.48 -14.21 -4.59
N LEU A 186 17.89 -13.44 -3.57
CA LEU A 186 17.03 -12.58 -2.78
C LEU A 186 16.13 -11.66 -3.62
N LEU A 187 16.69 -11.03 -4.67
CA LEU A 187 15.93 -10.15 -5.56
C LEU A 187 14.78 -10.91 -6.24
N ASN A 188 15.07 -12.00 -6.93
CA ASN A 188 14.05 -12.70 -7.71
C ASN A 188 13.07 -13.46 -6.81
N ASP A 189 13.56 -14.08 -5.73
CA ASP A 189 12.72 -14.84 -4.78
C ASP A 189 11.77 -13.95 -3.99
N THR A 190 12.06 -12.66 -3.84
CA THR A 190 11.12 -11.70 -3.25
C THR A 190 10.19 -11.09 -4.31
N PHE A 191 10.73 -10.54 -5.40
CA PHE A 191 9.95 -9.73 -6.33
C PHE A 191 9.09 -10.54 -7.31
N ILE A 192 9.44 -11.80 -7.64
CA ILE A 192 8.58 -12.66 -8.49
C ILE A 192 7.26 -13.00 -7.78
N PRO A 193 7.26 -13.50 -6.52
CA PRO A 193 6.03 -13.67 -5.77
C PRO A 193 5.24 -12.37 -5.60
N MET A 194 5.93 -11.23 -5.42
CA MET A 194 5.25 -9.94 -5.34
C MET A 194 4.54 -9.57 -6.64
N ALA A 195 5.15 -9.83 -7.80
CA ALA A 195 4.48 -9.61 -9.08
C ALA A 195 3.17 -10.41 -9.16
N ALA A 196 3.20 -11.68 -8.74
CA ALA A 196 2.01 -12.54 -8.73
C ALA A 196 0.94 -12.05 -7.75
N ILE A 197 1.33 -11.67 -6.53
CA ILE A 197 0.40 -11.14 -5.51
C ILE A 197 -0.22 -9.83 -6.00
N THR A 198 0.58 -8.89 -6.49
CA THR A 198 0.07 -7.60 -6.98
C THR A 198 -0.81 -7.77 -8.23
N LEU A 199 -0.50 -8.71 -9.13
CA LEU A 199 -1.40 -9.06 -10.24
C LEU A 199 -2.73 -9.63 -9.75
N ALA A 200 -2.70 -10.49 -8.73
CA ALA A 200 -3.91 -11.00 -8.09
C ALA A 200 -4.70 -9.86 -7.40
N THR A 201 -4.01 -8.89 -6.79
CA THR A 201 -4.61 -7.68 -6.23
C THR A 201 -5.27 -6.84 -7.31
N ILE A 202 -4.63 -6.60 -8.46
CA ILE A 202 -5.26 -5.90 -9.59
C ILE A 202 -6.51 -6.65 -10.06
N ALA A 203 -6.43 -7.97 -10.22
CA ALA A 203 -7.60 -8.76 -10.62
C ALA A 203 -8.74 -8.64 -9.61
N TYR A 204 -8.42 -8.62 -8.31
CA TYR A 204 -9.39 -8.37 -7.24
C TYR A 204 -9.96 -6.93 -7.31
N THR A 205 -9.11 -5.91 -7.45
CA THR A 205 -9.48 -4.50 -7.60
C THR A 205 -10.43 -4.29 -8.78
N ILE A 206 -10.15 -4.91 -9.93
CA ILE A 206 -11.05 -4.87 -11.12
C ILE A 206 -12.42 -5.47 -10.79
N ARG A 207 -12.49 -6.53 -9.99
CA ARG A 207 -13.78 -7.16 -9.60
C ARG A 207 -14.60 -6.29 -8.65
N VAL A 208 -13.94 -5.57 -7.74
CA VAL A 208 -14.61 -4.66 -6.79
C VAL A 208 -14.71 -3.22 -7.31
N TYR A 209 -14.13 -2.93 -8.48
CA TYR A 209 -14.03 -1.60 -9.07
C TYR A 209 -15.35 -0.81 -9.10
N PRO A 210 -16.51 -1.38 -9.49
CA PRO A 210 -17.77 -0.64 -9.46
C PRO A 210 -18.14 -0.12 -8.07
N HIS A 211 -17.83 -0.89 -7.02
CA HIS A 211 -18.09 -0.50 -5.63
C HIS A 211 -17.10 0.58 -5.17
N LEU A 212 -15.82 0.48 -5.57
CA LEU A 212 -14.81 1.49 -5.26
C LEU A 212 -15.16 2.85 -5.87
N ILE A 213 -15.58 2.86 -7.14
CA ILE A 213 -15.99 4.08 -7.84
C ILE A 213 -17.24 4.68 -7.19
N HIS A 214 -18.26 3.88 -6.92
CA HIS A 214 -19.48 4.36 -6.26
C HIS A 214 -19.19 5.03 -4.92
N SER A 215 -18.42 4.36 -4.06
CA SER A 215 -18.07 4.92 -2.75
C SER A 215 -17.13 6.14 -2.82
N SER A 216 -16.42 6.31 -3.93
CA SER A 216 -15.60 7.51 -4.13
C SER A 216 -16.45 8.76 -4.41
N TYR A 217 -17.68 8.59 -4.94
CA TYR A 217 -18.64 9.68 -5.18
C TYR A 217 -19.55 9.99 -3.99
N GLU A 218 -19.85 9.00 -3.15
CA GLU A 218 -20.78 9.14 -2.01
C GLU A 218 -20.13 9.68 -0.72
N GLY A 219 -18.79 9.73 -0.68
CA GLY A 219 -17.98 10.15 0.45
C GLY A 219 -17.97 11.65 0.72
#